data_AF-A0A965VNW2-F1
#
_entry.id   AF-A0A965VNW2-F1
#
_cell.length_a   1.000
_cell.length_b   1.000
_cell.length_c   1.000
_cell.angle_alpha   90.00
_cell.angle_beta   90.00
_cell.angle_gamma   90.00
#
_symmetry.space_group_name_H-M   'P 1'
#
loop_
_entity.id
_entity.type
_entity.pdbx_description
1 polymer ?
#
loop_
_entity_poly.entity_id
_entity_poly.type
_entity_poly.pdbx_seq_one_letter_code
_entity_poly.pdbx_strand_id
1 'polypeptide(L)'
;MENIPKQTLRSKLVWATISGEKTEECMATDKKPSNPDPISLATTETDFARSVDREIIRQVGGMNLRGLRILRDALESSKIVLPSAASMLREEWLGLEDGVLASVADCPYLLFDLSTDTAFALWRRVQTGVGLPRLPPGLCEGQAGQGFARIVCYFAWQTAQSRPAAASLLLGLSPAGCAALRALELPQIDELAETAGPCVSLRWGEDVLFWRRRIQAAKAGNRTALWETTLSGVQRLAAVSRSSA
;
A
#
# COMPACT_ATOMS: atom_id res chain seq x y z
N MET A 1 2.93 -13.24 48.13
CA MET A 1 1.50 -13.36 48.48
C MET A 1 0.96 -11.94 48.39
N GLU A 2 0.06 -11.53 47.51
CA GLU A 2 -0.96 -12.17 46.65
C GLU A 2 -1.05 -11.32 45.35
N ASN A 3 -0.94 -11.90 44.15
CA ASN A 3 -1.98 -12.57 43.36
C ASN A 3 -3.03 -11.61 42.77
N ILE A 4 -2.68 -10.97 41.65
CA ILE A 4 -3.63 -10.23 40.78
C ILE A 4 -4.02 -11.17 39.61
N PRO A 5 -5.31 -11.44 39.38
CA PRO A 5 -5.74 -12.49 38.48
C PRO A 5 -5.69 -12.08 37.00
N LYS A 6 -5.23 -13.03 36.18
CA LYS A 6 -5.36 -13.05 34.72
C LYS A 6 -6.82 -13.28 34.35
N GLN A 7 -7.44 -12.35 33.62
CA GLN A 7 -8.67 -12.62 32.88
C GLN A 7 -8.52 -12.27 31.40
N THR A 8 -8.35 -13.35 30.65
CA THR A 8 -8.66 -13.66 29.25
C THR A 8 -9.71 -12.74 28.59
N LEU A 9 -9.28 -11.83 27.72
CA LEU A 9 -10.17 -11.17 26.75
C LEU A 9 -10.34 -12.08 25.54
N ARG A 10 -11.34 -12.96 25.60
CA ARG A 10 -11.88 -13.68 24.44
C ARG A 10 -12.90 -12.80 23.72
N SER A 11 -12.67 -12.68 22.42
CA SER A 11 -13.51 -12.10 21.38
C SER A 11 -15.01 -12.37 21.59
N LYS A 12 -15.83 -11.30 21.52
CA LYS A 12 -17.25 -11.42 21.17
C LYS A 12 -17.62 -10.34 20.17
N LEU A 13 -17.65 -10.79 18.92
CA LEU A 13 -18.39 -10.24 17.80
C LEU A 13 -19.86 -10.06 18.22
N VAL A 14 -20.43 -8.86 18.06
CA VAL A 14 -21.84 -8.59 18.33
C VAL A 14 -22.49 -8.08 17.04
N TRP A 15 -23.39 -8.89 16.49
CA TRP A 15 -24.40 -8.47 15.51
C TRP A 15 -25.79 -8.83 16.04
N ALA A 16 -26.62 -7.80 16.12
CA ALA A 16 -28.08 -7.70 16.08
C ALA A 16 -28.97 -8.84 16.62
N THR A 17 -29.84 -8.47 17.58
CA THR A 17 -31.18 -9.05 17.72
C THR A 17 -32.21 -7.92 17.69
N ILE A 18 -32.98 -7.84 16.60
CA ILE A 18 -34.22 -7.07 16.51
C ILE A 18 -35.32 -7.95 17.07
N SER A 19 -35.96 -7.51 18.15
CA SER A 19 -37.13 -8.16 18.76
C SER A 19 -38.40 -7.57 18.14
N GLY A 20 -39.26 -8.45 17.60
CA GLY A 20 -40.63 -8.12 17.26
C GLY A 20 -41.58 -8.72 18.30
N GLU A 21 -42.61 -7.95 18.68
CA GLU A 21 -43.80 -8.44 19.38
C GLU A 21 -45.06 -8.17 18.54
N LYS A 22 -45.99 -9.12 18.64
CA LYS A 22 -47.21 -9.36 17.85
C LYS A 22 -48.44 -8.64 18.43
N THR A 23 -49.47 -8.45 17.57
CA THR A 23 -50.92 -8.68 17.82
C THR A 23 -51.64 -8.73 16.45
N GLU A 24 -52.23 -9.86 16.03
CA GLU A 24 -53.69 -10.21 16.03
C GLU A 24 -54.55 -9.26 15.15
N GLU A 25 -55.48 -9.63 14.25
CA GLU A 25 -56.20 -10.86 13.87
C GLU A 25 -57.04 -10.52 12.59
N CYS A 26 -57.56 -11.55 11.87
CA CYS A 26 -58.76 -11.57 11.00
C CYS A 26 -58.59 -11.97 9.51
N MET A 27 -59.06 -13.19 9.25
CA MET A 27 -59.94 -13.64 8.14
C MET A 27 -59.37 -13.77 6.71
N ALA A 28 -59.54 -14.99 6.20
CA ALA A 28 -59.10 -15.50 4.92
C ALA A 28 -59.84 -14.90 3.71
N THR A 29 -59.08 -14.53 2.68
CA THR A 29 -59.48 -14.74 1.29
C THR A 29 -58.26 -15.19 0.48
N ASP A 30 -58.51 -16.20 -0.33
CA ASP A 30 -57.57 -17.01 -1.08
C ASP A 30 -56.93 -16.21 -2.23
N LYS A 31 -55.66 -15.83 -2.09
CA LYS A 31 -54.79 -15.40 -3.20
C LYS A 31 -53.34 -15.43 -2.75
N LYS A 32 -52.64 -16.51 -3.11
CA LYS A 32 -51.20 -16.72 -2.88
C LYS A 32 -50.38 -15.55 -3.49
N PRO A 33 -49.73 -14.68 -2.70
CA PRO A 33 -48.67 -13.82 -3.22
C PRO A 33 -47.38 -14.62 -3.18
N SER A 34 -46.68 -14.66 -4.30
CA SER A 34 -45.29 -15.10 -4.39
C SER A 34 -44.46 -14.38 -3.33
N ASN A 35 -43.88 -15.16 -2.43
CA ASN A 35 -42.87 -14.70 -1.48
C ASN A 35 -41.75 -13.98 -2.27
N PRO A 36 -41.28 -12.79 -1.86
CA PRO A 36 -40.01 -12.29 -2.39
C PRO A 36 -38.93 -13.22 -1.84
N ASP A 37 -38.20 -13.87 -2.72
CA ASP A 37 -37.00 -14.61 -2.34
C ASP A 37 -36.10 -13.67 -1.52
N PRO A 38 -35.68 -14.05 -0.30
CA PRO A 38 -34.56 -13.38 0.31
C PRO A 38 -33.39 -13.74 -0.59
N ILE A 39 -32.89 -12.76 -1.35
CA ILE A 39 -31.59 -12.87 -2.02
C ILE A 39 -30.60 -13.20 -0.90
N SER A 40 -30.31 -14.48 -0.81
CA SER A 40 -29.21 -15.03 -0.05
C SER A 40 -27.97 -14.27 -0.52
N LEU A 41 -27.52 -13.35 0.32
CA LEU A 41 -26.18 -12.74 0.28
C LEU A 41 -25.15 -13.84 0.59
N ALA A 42 -25.13 -14.89 -0.23
CA ALA A 42 -24.02 -15.83 -0.28
C ALA A 42 -22.89 -15.11 -1.02
N THR A 43 -22.20 -14.24 -0.29
CA THR A 43 -20.92 -13.67 -0.74
C THR A 43 -19.99 -14.85 -0.94
N THR A 44 -19.74 -15.22 -2.20
CA THR A 44 -18.91 -16.40 -2.49
C THR A 44 -17.46 -16.10 -2.13
N GLU A 45 -16.66 -17.14 -1.89
CA GLU A 45 -15.21 -16.99 -1.66
C GLU A 45 -14.52 -16.20 -2.80
N THR A 46 -15.02 -16.38 -4.03
CA THR A 46 -14.63 -15.61 -5.21
C THR A 46 -15.00 -14.12 -5.13
N ASP A 47 -16.13 -13.76 -4.53
CA ASP A 47 -16.53 -12.37 -4.34
C ASP A 47 -15.71 -11.69 -3.23
N PHE A 48 -15.41 -12.43 -2.15
CA PHE A 48 -14.52 -11.95 -1.10
C PHE A 48 -13.09 -11.74 -1.62
N ALA A 49 -12.53 -12.70 -2.37
CA ALA A 49 -11.21 -12.56 -2.98
C ALA A 49 -11.14 -11.36 -3.93
N ARG A 50 -12.13 -11.22 -4.85
CA ARG A 50 -12.23 -10.06 -5.76
C ARG A 50 -12.39 -8.74 -5.01
N SER A 51 -13.16 -8.72 -3.93
CA SER A 51 -13.36 -7.53 -3.09
C SER A 51 -12.06 -7.11 -2.40
N VAL A 52 -11.32 -8.08 -1.84
CA VAL A 52 -10.05 -7.80 -1.18
C VAL A 52 -8.96 -7.39 -2.19
N ASP A 53 -8.93 -7.96 -3.39
CA ASP A 53 -8.00 -7.54 -4.44
C ASP A 53 -8.26 -6.08 -4.88
N ARG A 54 -9.53 -5.69 -4.99
CA ARG A 54 -9.91 -4.29 -5.24
C ARG A 54 -9.50 -3.36 -4.11
N GLU A 55 -9.66 -3.80 -2.86
CA GLU A 55 -9.28 -3.00 -1.70
C GLU A 55 -7.76 -2.78 -1.62
N ILE A 56 -6.96 -3.81 -1.89
CA ILE A 56 -5.49 -3.66 -1.92
C ILE A 56 -5.08 -2.69 -3.04
N ILE A 57 -5.67 -2.79 -4.24
CA ILE A 57 -5.41 -1.86 -5.33
C ILE A 57 -5.80 -0.42 -4.94
N ARG A 58 -6.93 -0.25 -4.26
CA ARG A 58 -7.38 1.06 -3.75
C ARG A 58 -6.39 1.63 -2.72
N GLN A 59 -5.89 0.79 -1.81
CA GLN A 59 -4.88 1.19 -0.82
C GLN A 59 -3.57 1.59 -1.50
N VAL A 60 -3.13 0.83 -2.51
CA VAL A 60 -1.97 1.17 -3.34
C VAL A 60 -2.14 2.55 -4.00
N GLY A 61 -3.30 2.82 -4.63
CA GLY A 61 -3.59 4.12 -5.23
C GLY A 61 -3.54 5.27 -4.21
N GLY A 62 -4.11 5.07 -3.02
CA GLY A 62 -4.04 6.04 -1.92
C GLY A 62 -2.61 6.28 -1.43
N MET A 63 -1.80 5.23 -1.32
CA MET A 63 -0.39 5.33 -0.95
C MET A 63 0.44 6.03 -2.03
N ASN A 64 0.20 5.74 -3.30
CA ASN A 64 0.85 6.40 -4.42
C ASN A 64 0.61 7.91 -4.38
N LEU A 65 -0.66 8.32 -4.24
CA LEU A 65 -1.00 9.74 -4.17
C LEU A 65 -0.34 10.42 -2.97
N ARG A 66 -0.35 9.78 -1.81
CA ARG A 66 0.31 10.31 -0.61
C ARG A 66 1.82 10.47 -0.80
N GLY A 67 2.50 9.45 -1.33
CA GLY A 67 3.94 9.52 -1.58
C GLY A 67 4.29 10.56 -2.64
N LEU A 68 3.47 10.73 -3.68
CA LEU A 68 3.69 11.75 -4.70
C LEU A 68 3.50 13.18 -4.16
N ARG A 69 2.60 13.39 -3.20
CA ARG A 69 2.49 14.66 -2.47
C ARG A 69 3.76 14.94 -1.67
N ILE A 70 4.25 13.95 -0.92
CA ILE A 70 5.53 14.07 -0.18
C ILE A 70 6.70 14.34 -1.11
N LEU A 71 6.71 13.73 -2.31
CA LEU A 71 7.73 14.01 -3.32
C LEU A 71 7.69 15.48 -3.77
N ARG A 72 6.50 16.05 -3.98
CA ARG A 72 6.35 17.47 -4.34
C ARG A 72 6.83 18.38 -3.20
N ASP A 73 6.41 18.11 -1.97
CA ASP A 73 6.86 18.86 -0.79
C ASP A 73 8.40 18.78 -0.64
N ALA A 74 8.98 17.59 -0.88
CA ALA A 74 10.41 17.38 -0.85
C ALA A 74 11.13 18.12 -2.00
N LEU A 75 10.52 18.21 -3.18
CA LEU A 75 11.05 19.01 -4.28
C LEU A 75 11.05 20.49 -3.90
N GLU A 76 10.00 21.02 -3.29
CA GLU A 76 9.99 22.42 -2.81
C GLU A 76 11.13 22.72 -1.82
N SER A 77 11.57 21.71 -1.06
CA SER A 77 12.73 21.78 -0.16
C SER A 77 14.06 21.50 -0.88
N SER A 78 14.85 22.55 -1.17
CA SER A 78 16.15 22.43 -1.87
C SER A 78 17.28 21.69 -1.11
N LYS A 79 17.00 21.06 0.03
CA LYS A 79 18.01 20.40 0.90
C LYS A 79 18.04 18.87 0.78
N ILE A 80 17.18 18.29 -0.05
CA ILE A 80 16.97 16.84 -0.15
C ILE A 80 17.60 16.32 -1.43
N VAL A 81 18.25 15.15 -1.36
CA VAL A 81 18.75 14.43 -2.53
C VAL A 81 17.64 13.54 -3.06
N LEU A 82 17.18 13.84 -4.28
CA LEU A 82 16.09 13.12 -4.93
C LEU A 82 16.59 12.39 -6.19
N PRO A 83 15.94 11.27 -6.58
CA PRO A 83 16.30 10.52 -7.78
C PRO A 83 16.27 11.37 -9.06
N SER A 84 17.00 10.94 -10.09
CA SER A 84 17.16 11.70 -11.35
C SER A 84 15.83 12.12 -11.98
N ALA A 85 14.83 11.24 -12.01
CA ALA A 85 13.50 11.52 -12.53
C ALA A 85 12.71 12.55 -11.72
N ALA A 86 12.96 12.68 -10.42
CA ALA A 86 12.38 13.74 -9.61
C ALA A 86 13.10 15.07 -9.86
N SER A 87 14.44 15.05 -9.83
CA SER A 87 15.28 16.24 -9.96
C SER A 87 15.24 16.85 -11.36
N MET A 88 15.32 16.03 -12.43
CA MET A 88 15.30 16.50 -13.82
C MET A 88 13.92 16.90 -14.32
N LEU A 89 12.85 16.40 -13.70
CA LEU A 89 11.46 16.74 -14.06
C LEU A 89 10.83 17.67 -13.01
N ARG A 90 11.65 18.43 -12.29
CA ARG A 90 11.23 19.24 -11.14
C ARG A 90 10.04 20.15 -11.49
N GLU A 91 10.16 20.91 -12.57
CA GLU A 91 9.12 21.86 -12.98
C GLU A 91 7.85 21.13 -13.42
N GLU A 92 7.97 19.98 -14.09
CA GLU A 92 6.79 19.18 -14.42
C GLU A 92 6.09 18.63 -13.19
N TRP A 93 6.82 18.21 -12.15
CA TRP A 93 6.25 17.73 -10.89
C TRP A 93 5.57 18.82 -10.08
N LEU A 94 6.23 19.98 -9.92
CA LEU A 94 5.71 21.09 -9.13
C LEU A 94 4.47 21.72 -9.79
N GLY A 95 4.43 21.76 -11.12
CA GLY A 95 3.31 22.27 -11.90
C GLY A 95 2.10 21.34 -12.02
N LEU A 96 2.06 20.18 -11.35
CA LEU A 96 0.89 19.31 -11.35
C LEU A 96 -0.19 19.80 -10.38
N GLU A 97 -1.39 20.00 -10.90
CA GLU A 97 -2.59 20.11 -10.08
C GLU A 97 -2.93 18.77 -9.42
N ASP A 98 -3.64 18.81 -8.29
CA ASP A 98 -3.97 17.62 -7.50
C ASP A 98 -4.73 16.54 -8.28
N GLY A 99 -5.63 16.92 -9.20
CA GLY A 99 -6.34 15.97 -10.06
C GLY A 99 -5.43 15.26 -11.07
N VAL A 100 -4.43 15.97 -11.60
CA VAL A 100 -3.43 15.40 -12.50
C VAL A 100 -2.47 14.51 -11.71
N LEU A 101 -2.07 14.93 -10.51
CA LEU A 101 -1.26 14.12 -9.60
C LEU A 101 -1.97 12.80 -9.24
N ALA A 102 -3.27 12.84 -9.00
CA ALA A 102 -4.09 11.64 -8.79
C ALA A 102 -4.08 10.72 -10.02
N SER A 103 -4.12 11.28 -11.23
CA SER A 103 -4.00 10.50 -12.48
C SER A 103 -2.60 9.89 -12.65
N VAL A 104 -1.54 10.56 -12.19
CA VAL A 104 -0.19 9.97 -12.13
C VAL A 104 -0.13 8.85 -11.09
N ALA A 105 -0.80 9.01 -9.95
CA ALA A 105 -0.86 8.01 -8.87
C ALA A 105 -1.67 6.75 -9.23
N ASP A 106 -2.55 6.84 -10.24
CA ASP A 106 -3.50 5.79 -10.62
C ASP A 106 -2.80 4.64 -11.37
N CYS A 107 -2.22 3.73 -10.60
CA CYS A 107 -1.71 2.45 -11.08
C CYS A 107 -1.87 1.36 -10.01
N PRO A 108 -2.00 0.09 -10.42
CA PRO A 108 -2.24 -1.03 -9.51
C PRO A 108 -0.97 -1.53 -8.82
N TYR A 109 0.10 -0.75 -8.79
CA TYR A 109 1.34 -1.08 -8.08
C TYR A 109 1.89 0.17 -7.40
N LEU A 110 2.69 -0.05 -6.36
CA LEU A 110 3.30 1.01 -5.57
C LEU A 110 4.37 1.72 -6.41
N LEU A 111 4.21 3.02 -6.59
CA LEU A 111 5.16 3.92 -7.26
C LEU A 111 6.40 4.21 -6.42
N PHE A 112 6.48 3.65 -5.23
CA PHE A 112 7.60 3.73 -4.32
C PHE A 112 8.16 2.34 -4.09
N ASP A 113 9.48 2.27 -3.98
CA ASP A 113 10.21 1.05 -3.71
C ASP A 113 10.71 1.05 -2.27
N LEU A 114 10.52 -0.08 -1.59
CA LEU A 114 11.13 -0.36 -0.29
C LEU A 114 12.31 -1.31 -0.53
N SER A 115 13.53 -0.80 -0.42
CA SER A 115 14.73 -1.61 -0.51
C SER A 115 14.86 -2.49 0.74
N THR A 116 14.28 -3.70 0.67
CA THR A 116 14.30 -4.66 1.80
C THR A 116 15.71 -5.00 2.23
N ASP A 117 16.64 -5.25 1.30
CA ASP A 117 18.04 -5.52 1.63
C ASP A 117 18.68 -4.40 2.45
N THR A 118 18.47 -3.14 2.05
CA THR A 118 18.96 -1.97 2.78
C THR A 118 18.27 -1.83 4.13
N ALA A 119 16.95 -2.01 4.20
CA ALA A 119 16.17 -1.91 5.44
C ALA A 119 16.65 -2.93 6.47
N PHE A 120 16.80 -4.20 6.08
CA PHE A 120 17.30 -5.25 6.96
C PHE A 120 18.78 -5.06 7.33
N ALA A 121 19.60 -4.48 6.45
CA ALA A 121 20.98 -4.11 6.79
C ALA A 121 21.04 -3.00 7.85
N LEU A 122 20.24 -1.94 7.70
CA LEU A 122 20.18 -0.83 8.66
C LEU A 122 19.59 -1.28 10.00
N TRP A 123 18.50 -2.04 9.99
CA TRP A 123 17.88 -2.57 11.20
C TRP A 123 18.85 -3.46 11.98
N ARG A 124 19.55 -4.39 11.33
CA ARG A 124 20.57 -5.23 11.99
C ARG A 124 21.70 -4.42 12.64
N ARG A 125 22.14 -3.32 12.00
CA ARG A 125 23.15 -2.42 12.61
C ARG A 125 22.64 -1.84 13.93
N VAL A 126 21.41 -1.32 13.94
CA VAL A 126 20.80 -0.78 15.15
C VAL A 126 20.68 -1.84 16.24
N GLN A 127 20.26 -3.06 15.90
CA GLN A 127 20.19 -4.18 16.84
C GLN A 127 21.54 -4.53 17.46
N THR A 128 22.64 -4.40 16.70
CA THR A 128 24.00 -4.60 17.21
C THR A 128 24.57 -3.42 18.00
N GLY A 129 23.76 -2.38 18.26
CA GLY A 129 24.20 -1.15 18.94
C GLY A 129 25.06 -0.24 18.06
N VAL A 130 25.17 -0.53 16.76
CA VAL A 130 25.92 0.29 15.80
C VAL A 130 24.99 1.37 15.27
N GLY A 131 25.38 2.63 15.47
CA GLY A 131 24.63 3.79 14.94
C GLY A 131 24.41 3.71 13.43
N LEU A 132 23.30 4.31 12.99
CA LEU A 132 23.00 4.45 11.57
C LEU A 132 24.08 5.31 10.88
N PRO A 133 24.48 4.97 9.65
CA PRO A 133 25.31 5.86 8.87
C PRO A 133 24.59 7.20 8.65
N ARG A 134 25.35 8.29 8.55
CA ARG A 134 24.79 9.55 8.05
C ARG A 134 24.45 9.37 6.59
N LEU A 135 23.18 9.15 6.30
CA LEU A 135 22.64 9.08 4.95
C LEU A 135 22.21 10.48 4.52
N PRO A 136 22.36 10.83 3.23
CA PRO A 136 21.82 12.09 2.74
C PRO A 136 20.30 12.12 2.96
N PRO A 137 19.72 13.28 3.29
CA PRO A 137 18.28 13.42 3.43
C PRO A 137 17.62 13.07 2.09
N GLY A 138 16.69 12.13 2.14
CA GLY A 138 15.97 11.62 0.97
C GLY A 138 14.49 11.99 0.99
N LEU A 139 13.71 11.35 0.13
CA LEU A 139 12.25 11.55 0.01
C LEU A 139 11.52 11.54 1.36
N CYS A 140 11.92 10.64 2.25
CA CYS A 140 11.23 10.41 3.52
C CYS A 140 11.84 11.21 4.69
N GLU A 141 12.55 12.31 4.42
CA GLU A 141 13.02 13.24 5.44
C GLU A 141 11.85 13.98 6.12
N GLY A 142 11.97 14.25 7.42
CA GLY A 142 10.94 14.93 8.21
C GLY A 142 9.73 14.05 8.59
N GLN A 143 8.82 14.60 9.41
CA GLN A 143 7.74 13.84 10.04
C GLN A 143 6.77 13.17 9.04
N ALA A 144 6.39 13.90 7.98
CA ALA A 144 5.47 13.37 6.96
C ALA A 144 6.12 12.23 6.15
N GLY A 145 7.40 12.41 5.79
CA GLY A 145 8.20 11.40 5.09
C GLY A 145 8.40 10.14 5.93
N GLN A 146 8.79 10.29 7.20
CA GLN A 146 8.93 9.18 8.14
C GLN A 146 7.60 8.43 8.33
N GLY A 147 6.49 9.15 8.51
CA GLY A 147 5.16 8.55 8.61
C GLY A 147 4.77 7.75 7.36
N PHE A 148 5.15 8.23 6.17
CA PHE A 148 4.92 7.50 4.92
C PHE A 148 5.79 6.24 4.82
N ALA A 149 7.08 6.33 5.14
CA ALA A 149 7.97 5.18 5.14
C ALA A 149 7.49 4.07 6.08
N ARG A 150 7.01 4.44 7.28
CA ARG A 150 6.40 3.49 8.23
C ARG A 150 5.20 2.78 7.60
N ILE A 151 4.27 3.53 7.00
CA ILE A 151 3.08 2.94 6.36
C ILE A 151 3.47 2.01 5.21
N VAL A 152 4.43 2.40 4.36
CA VAL A 152 4.97 1.54 3.30
C VAL A 152 5.52 0.24 3.87
N CYS A 153 6.26 0.35 4.97
CA CYS A 153 6.87 -0.78 5.64
C CYS A 153 5.84 -1.76 6.22
N TYR A 154 4.86 -1.27 6.99
CA TYR A 154 3.77 -2.11 7.51
C TYR A 154 2.93 -2.71 6.40
N PHE A 155 2.64 -1.94 5.35
CA PHE A 155 1.86 -2.45 4.21
C PHE A 155 2.62 -3.56 3.48
N ALA A 156 3.93 -3.41 3.30
CA ALA A 156 4.79 -4.47 2.74
C ALA A 156 4.79 -5.71 3.61
N TRP A 157 4.96 -5.57 4.93
CA TRP A 157 4.90 -6.69 5.88
C TRP A 157 3.54 -7.40 5.83
N GLN A 158 2.44 -6.66 5.96
CA GLN A 158 1.10 -7.27 6.00
C GLN A 158 0.71 -7.92 4.66
N THR A 159 1.12 -7.31 3.54
CA THR A 159 0.89 -7.91 2.21
C THR A 159 1.75 -9.17 2.05
N ALA A 160 3.00 -9.15 2.50
CA ALA A 160 3.86 -10.32 2.49
C ALA A 160 3.29 -11.46 3.34
N GLN A 161 2.68 -11.17 4.50
CA GLN A 161 2.07 -12.18 5.35
C GLN A 161 0.81 -12.79 4.74
N SER A 162 -0.09 -11.95 4.23
CA SER A 162 -1.40 -12.40 3.76
C SER A 162 -1.42 -12.88 2.31
N ARG A 163 -0.58 -12.29 1.44
CA ARG A 163 -0.58 -12.51 -0.02
C ARG A 163 0.82 -12.34 -0.63
N PRO A 164 1.76 -13.29 -0.43
CA PRO A 164 3.13 -13.19 -0.91
C PRO A 164 3.25 -12.88 -2.42
N ALA A 165 2.43 -13.53 -3.26
CA ALA A 165 2.43 -13.31 -4.70
C ALA A 165 1.99 -11.88 -5.09
N ALA A 166 1.01 -11.32 -4.38
CA ALA A 166 0.59 -9.94 -4.58
C ALA A 166 1.65 -8.95 -4.07
N ALA A 167 2.38 -9.30 -3.01
CA ALA A 167 3.47 -8.47 -2.49
C ALA A 167 4.57 -8.27 -3.56
N SER A 168 4.90 -9.30 -4.33
CA SER A 168 5.84 -9.19 -5.45
C SER A 168 5.29 -8.37 -6.62
N LEU A 169 4.03 -8.61 -7.03
CA LEU A 169 3.45 -7.92 -8.20
C LEU A 169 3.04 -6.47 -7.93
N LEU A 170 2.53 -6.16 -6.73
CA LEU A 170 2.01 -4.84 -6.39
C LEU A 170 3.07 -3.97 -5.72
N LEU A 171 3.98 -4.55 -4.93
CA LEU A 171 4.97 -3.80 -4.15
C LEU A 171 6.40 -4.00 -4.67
N GLY A 172 6.60 -4.85 -5.68
CA GLY A 172 7.92 -5.13 -6.24
C GLY A 172 8.86 -5.87 -5.30
N LEU A 173 8.34 -6.54 -4.27
CA LEU A 173 9.18 -7.29 -3.33
C LEU A 173 9.80 -8.51 -4.01
N SER A 174 11.11 -8.67 -3.86
CA SER A 174 11.78 -9.91 -4.22
C SER A 174 11.28 -11.06 -3.34
N PRO A 175 11.34 -12.33 -3.78
CA PRO A 175 10.98 -13.48 -2.95
C PRO A 175 11.77 -13.53 -1.64
N ALA A 176 13.07 -13.18 -1.68
CA ALA A 176 13.90 -13.09 -0.49
C ALA A 176 13.43 -11.99 0.48
N GLY A 177 13.15 -10.79 -0.02
CA GLY A 177 12.61 -9.69 0.78
C GLY A 177 11.22 -10.01 1.36
N CYS A 178 10.37 -10.68 0.57
CA CYS A 178 9.07 -11.16 1.03
C CYS A 178 9.22 -12.20 2.14
N ALA A 179 10.12 -13.18 1.99
CA ALA A 179 10.37 -14.19 3.02
C ALA A 179 10.93 -13.55 4.31
N ALA A 180 11.86 -12.60 4.17
CA ALA A 180 12.43 -11.88 5.31
C ALA A 180 11.37 -11.09 6.08
N LEU A 181 10.49 -10.36 5.39
CA LEU A 181 9.38 -9.65 6.03
C LEU A 181 8.43 -10.61 6.74
N ARG A 182 8.10 -11.76 6.14
CA ARG A 182 7.21 -12.75 6.76
C ARG A 182 7.76 -13.36 8.05
N ALA A 183 9.08 -13.41 8.18
CA ALA A 183 9.75 -13.91 9.38
C ALA A 183 9.70 -12.91 10.56
N LEU A 184 9.27 -11.66 10.33
CA LEU A 184 9.16 -10.65 11.38
C LEU A 184 7.87 -10.80 12.20
N GLU A 185 8.02 -10.69 13.51
CA GLU A 185 6.93 -10.47 14.46
C GLU A 185 6.57 -8.98 14.57
N LEU A 186 5.42 -8.68 15.18
CA LEU A 186 4.89 -7.33 15.30
C LEU A 186 5.88 -6.33 15.95
N PRO A 187 6.58 -6.66 17.06
CA PRO A 187 7.56 -5.73 17.63
C PRO A 187 8.75 -5.45 16.70
N GLN A 188 9.16 -6.44 15.91
CA GLN A 188 10.30 -6.31 15.02
C GLN A 188 9.98 -5.45 13.79
N ILE A 189 8.74 -5.52 13.29
CA ILE A 189 8.31 -4.61 12.22
C ILE A 189 8.20 -3.17 12.72
N ASP A 190 7.79 -2.95 13.98
CA ASP A 190 7.79 -1.60 14.58
C ASP A 190 9.20 -1.01 14.57
N GLU A 191 10.20 -1.77 15.03
CA GLU A 191 11.61 -1.35 15.03
C GLU A 191 12.18 -1.14 13.63
N LEU A 192 11.90 -2.05 12.70
CA LEU A 192 12.36 -1.93 11.32
C LEU A 192 11.74 -0.70 10.64
N ALA A 193 10.46 -0.40 10.91
CA ALA A 193 9.76 0.77 10.36
C ALA A 193 10.37 2.11 10.81
N GLU A 194 10.96 2.20 12.02
CA GLU A 194 11.68 3.41 12.47
C GLU A 194 12.94 3.69 11.63
N THR A 195 13.52 2.67 11.01
CA THR A 195 14.74 2.78 10.19
C THR A 195 14.47 2.78 8.69
N ALA A 196 13.20 2.66 8.28
CA ALA A 196 12.83 2.43 6.88
C ALA A 196 12.89 3.69 6.00
N GLY A 197 12.92 4.90 6.59
CA GLY A 197 12.90 6.17 5.85
C GLY A 197 13.87 6.23 4.66
N PRO A 198 15.18 6.00 4.87
CA PRO A 198 16.18 6.00 3.81
C PRO A 198 16.03 4.87 2.78
N CYS A 199 15.21 3.85 3.08
CA CYS A 199 15.02 2.68 2.23
C CYS A 199 13.83 2.85 1.27
N VAL A 200 13.05 3.92 1.41
CA VAL A 200 11.92 4.23 0.55
C VAL A 200 12.33 5.26 -0.51
N SER A 201 12.17 4.89 -1.77
CA SER A 201 12.53 5.74 -2.91
C SER A 201 11.45 5.74 -3.98
N LEU A 202 11.49 6.73 -4.89
CA LEU A 202 10.63 6.72 -6.08
C LEU A 202 11.01 5.52 -6.96
N ARG A 203 10.05 4.66 -7.28
CA ARG A 203 10.27 3.48 -8.11
C ARG A 203 10.72 3.91 -9.50
N TRP A 204 11.77 3.26 -10.00
CA TRP A 204 12.45 3.65 -11.24
C TRP A 204 12.85 5.13 -11.26
N GLY A 205 13.28 5.64 -10.10
CA GLY A 205 13.67 7.03 -9.91
C GLY A 205 14.81 7.49 -10.84
N GLU A 206 15.56 6.59 -11.45
CA GLU A 206 16.59 6.92 -12.44
C GLU A 206 16.08 6.91 -13.90
N ASP A 207 14.87 6.40 -14.13
CA ASP A 207 14.25 6.30 -15.46
C ASP A 207 13.41 7.54 -15.77
N VAL A 208 14.10 8.61 -16.18
CA VAL A 208 13.48 9.91 -16.50
C VAL A 208 12.45 9.77 -17.63
N LEU A 209 12.66 8.89 -18.60
CA LEU A 209 11.77 8.71 -19.74
C LEU A 209 10.46 8.00 -19.36
N PHE A 210 10.51 7.03 -18.46
CA PHE A 210 9.31 6.43 -17.89
C PHE A 210 8.44 7.49 -17.22
N TRP A 211 9.02 8.27 -16.30
CA TRP A 211 8.29 9.28 -15.54
C TRP A 211 7.77 10.41 -16.41
N ARG A 212 8.58 10.93 -17.34
CA ARG A 212 8.15 11.97 -18.28
C ARG A 212 6.93 11.54 -19.09
N ARG A 213 6.94 10.32 -19.65
CA ARG A 213 5.80 9.78 -20.42
C ARG A 213 4.54 9.70 -19.56
N ARG A 214 4.64 9.20 -18.34
CA ARG A 214 3.50 9.07 -17.43
C ARG A 214 2.92 10.42 -17.02
N ILE A 215 3.78 11.38 -16.67
CA ILE A 215 3.37 12.75 -16.32
C ILE A 215 2.69 13.44 -17.52
N GLN A 216 3.29 13.35 -18.70
CA GLN A 216 2.71 13.95 -19.92
C GLN A 216 1.36 13.32 -20.28
N ALA A 217 1.23 11.99 -20.16
CA ALA A 217 -0.02 11.29 -20.38
C ALA A 217 -1.12 11.76 -19.39
N ALA A 218 -0.77 11.93 -18.11
CA ALA A 218 -1.68 12.47 -17.11
C ALA A 218 -2.11 13.91 -17.43
N LYS A 219 -1.15 14.80 -17.75
CA LYS A 219 -1.43 16.20 -18.12
C LYS A 219 -2.33 16.31 -19.35
N ALA A 220 -2.17 15.41 -20.31
CA ALA A 220 -2.98 15.38 -21.53
C ALA A 220 -4.35 14.67 -21.33
N GLY A 221 -4.62 14.10 -20.16
CA GLY A 221 -5.80 13.25 -19.95
C GLY A 221 -5.82 12.00 -20.85
N ASN A 222 -4.66 11.58 -21.37
CA ASN A 222 -4.55 10.49 -22.33
C ASN A 222 -4.54 9.14 -21.59
N ARG A 223 -5.73 8.55 -21.44
CA ARG A 223 -5.93 7.26 -20.77
C ARG A 223 -5.16 6.10 -21.41
N THR A 224 -5.04 6.09 -22.75
CA THR A 224 -4.31 5.03 -23.46
C THR A 224 -2.82 5.09 -23.12
N ALA A 225 -2.21 6.27 -23.15
CA ALA A 225 -0.81 6.45 -22.79
C ALA A 225 -0.56 6.15 -21.30
N LEU A 226 -1.49 6.52 -20.41
CA LEU A 226 -1.41 6.12 -19.00
C LEU A 226 -1.44 4.59 -18.84
N TRP A 227 -2.35 3.91 -19.54
CA TRP A 227 -2.41 2.45 -19.55
C TRP A 227 -1.12 1.80 -20.06
N GLU A 228 -0.52 2.33 -21.13
CA GLU A 228 0.75 1.82 -21.66
C GLU A 228 1.89 1.94 -20.64
N THR A 229 1.99 3.08 -19.94
CA THR A 229 2.98 3.23 -18.87
C THR A 229 2.72 2.29 -17.70
N THR A 230 1.45 2.09 -17.32
CA THR A 230 1.04 1.14 -16.29
C THR A 230 1.40 -0.30 -16.69
N LEU A 231 1.10 -0.70 -17.93
CA LEU A 231 1.44 -2.04 -18.43
C LEU A 231 2.95 -2.27 -18.45
N SER A 232 3.72 -1.29 -18.92
CA SER A 232 5.19 -1.34 -18.87
C SER A 232 5.70 -1.54 -17.45
N GLY A 233 5.09 -0.85 -16.48
CA GLY A 233 5.45 -1.02 -15.08
C GLY A 233 5.14 -2.41 -14.51
N VAL A 234 3.96 -2.95 -14.81
CA VAL A 234 3.58 -4.32 -14.42
C VAL A 234 4.53 -5.35 -15.02
N GLN A 235 4.92 -5.19 -16.29
CA GLN A 235 5.86 -6.09 -16.96
C GLN A 235 7.24 -6.08 -16.28
N ARG A 236 7.72 -4.91 -15.85
CA ARG A 236 8.99 -4.79 -15.09
C ARG A 236 8.90 -5.50 -13.74
N LEU A 237 7.80 -5.33 -13.01
CA LEU A 237 7.58 -5.99 -11.70
C LEU A 237 7.48 -7.52 -11.84
N ALA A 238 6.78 -7.98 -12.87
CA ALA A 238 6.67 -9.41 -13.17
C ALA A 238 8.04 -10.01 -13.54
N ALA A 239 8.92 -9.25 -14.21
CA ALA A 239 10.29 -9.71 -14.49
C ALA A 239 11.11 -9.88 -13.20
N VAL A 240 11.05 -8.93 -12.27
CA VAL A 240 11.72 -9.03 -10.95
C VAL A 240 11.23 -10.24 -10.16
N SER A 241 9.93 -10.53 -10.23
CA SER A 241 9.33 -11.69 -9.54
C SER A 241 9.79 -13.03 -10.11
N ARG A 242 10.25 -13.08 -11.38
CA ARG A 242 10.70 -14.32 -12.04
C ARG A 242 12.20 -14.58 -11.89
N SER A 243 13.04 -13.55 -11.85
CA SER A 243 14.51 -13.68 -11.83
C SER A 243 15.11 -14.24 -10.53
N SER A 244 14.29 -14.82 -9.67
CA SER A 244 14.65 -15.35 -8.35
C SER A 244 14.05 -16.74 -8.08
N ALA A 245 13.58 -17.41 -9.14
CA ALA A 245 13.17 -18.81 -9.15
C ALA A 245 14.28 -19.70 -9.73
#